data_AF-A0A3M2R8M5-F1
#
_entry.id   AF-A0A3M2R8M5-F1
#
_cell.length_a   1.000
_cell.length_b   1.000
_cell.length_c   1.000
_cell.angle_alpha   90.00
_cell.angle_beta   90.00
_cell.angle_gamma   90.00
#
_symmetry.space_group_name_H-M   'P 1'
#
loop_
_entity.id
_entity.type
_entity.pdbx_description
1 polymer ?
#
loop_
_entity_poly.entity_id
_entity_poly.type
_entity_poly.pdbx_seq_one_letter_code
_entity_poly.pdbx_strand_id
1 'polypeptide(L)' 'MGYRNLPEAKKDVGDYLMDYYNRQRPHTFNGGISPVAAEENLKILSGIS' A
#
# COMPACT_ATOMS: atom_id res chain seq x y z
N MET A 1 -22.36 12.61 3.20
CA MET A 1 -21.49 13.71 2.74
C MET A 1 -20.24 13.09 2.10
N GLY A 2 -19.69 13.73 1.06
CA GLY A 2 -18.45 13.32 0.38
C GLY A 2 -17.41 14.43 0.40
N TYR A 3 -16.34 14.30 -0.40
CA TYR A 3 -15.29 15.30 -0.48
C TYR A 3 -15.79 16.66 -0.96
N ARG A 4 -15.22 17.74 -0.41
CA ARG A 4 -15.58 19.12 -0.71
C ARG A 4 -15.04 19.56 -2.07
N ASN A 5 -13.95 18.95 -2.53
CA ASN A 5 -13.35 19.19 -3.84
C ASN A 5 -12.46 18.02 -4.28
N LEU A 6 -12.03 18.05 -5.55
CA LEU A 6 -11.16 17.03 -6.13
C LEU A 6 -9.78 16.95 -5.45
N PRO A 7 -9.09 18.06 -5.11
CA PRO A 7 -7.82 17.98 -4.37
C PRO A 7 -7.91 17.21 -3.05
N GLU A 8 -8.96 17.43 -2.26
CA GLU A 8 -9.18 16.70 -1.01
C GLU A 8 -9.35 15.20 -1.25
N ALA A 9 -10.17 14.82 -2.23
CA ALA A 9 -10.37 13.43 -2.62
C ALA A 9 -9.06 12.76 -3.08
N LYS A 10 -8.26 13.48 -3.88
CA LYS A 10 -6.97 12.99 -4.37
C LYS A 10 -5.97 12.80 -3.24
N LYS A 11 -5.93 13.73 -2.29
CA LYS A 11 -5.06 13.63 -1.11
C LYS A 11 -5.45 12.41 -0.28
N ASP A 12 -6.73 12.25 0.03
CA ASP A 12 -7.18 11.14 0.88
C ASP A 12 -6.92 9.77 0.24
N VAL A 13 -7.18 9.62 -1.06
CA VAL A 13 -6.83 8.39 -1.81
C VAL A 13 -5.32 8.16 -1.82
N GLY A 14 -4.52 9.22 -1.99
CA GLY A 14 -3.06 9.16 -1.95
C GLY A 14 -2.55 8.69 -0.59
N ASP A 15 -3.01 9.32 0.49
CA ASP A 15 -2.67 8.97 1.87
C ASP A 15 -3.09 7.53 2.18
N TYR A 16 -4.31 7.14 1.79
CA TYR A 16 -4.78 5.77 1.96
C TYR A 16 -3.87 4.75 1.28
N LEU A 17 -3.45 5.01 0.04
CA LEU A 17 -2.58 4.10 -0.70
C LEU A 17 -1.16 4.05 -0.11
N MET A 18 -0.56 5.21 0.13
CA MET A 18 0.87 5.32 0.46
C MET A 18 1.18 5.07 1.93
N ASP A 19 0.31 5.50 2.84
CA ASP A 19 0.56 5.40 4.28
C ASP A 19 -0.03 4.12 4.88
N TYR A 20 -1.22 3.73 4.43
CA TYR A 20 -1.93 2.56 4.99
C TYR A 20 -1.85 1.33 4.09
N TYR A 21 -2.40 1.38 2.87
CA TYR A 21 -2.54 0.20 2.01
C TYR A 21 -1.20 -0.47 1.74
N ASN A 22 -0.21 0.30 1.27
CA ASN A 22 1.10 -0.24 0.88
C ASN A 22 1.93 -0.71 2.09
N ARG A 23 1.81 -0.02 3.24
CA ARG A 23 2.73 -0.21 4.37
C ARG A 23 2.17 -1.06 5.50
N GLN A 24 0.86 -1.00 5.75
CA GLN A 24 0.26 -1.51 6.98
C GLN A 24 -0.88 -2.49 6.74
N ARG A 25 -1.60 -2.38 5.62
CA ARG A 25 -2.78 -3.22 5.38
C ARG A 25 -2.42 -4.71 5.35
N PRO A 26 -3.00 -5.54 6.25
CA PRO A 26 -2.81 -6.98 6.18
C PRO A 26 -3.44 -7.53 4.90
N HIS A 27 -2.65 -8.21 4.09
CA HIS A 27 -3.12 -8.72 2.80
C HIS A 27 -3.18 -10.26 2.83
N THR A 28 -4.38 -10.85 2.76
CA THR A 28 -4.57 -12.30 2.86
C THR A 28 -3.77 -13.07 1.81
N PHE A 29 -3.72 -12.57 0.57
CA PHE A 29 -2.92 -13.20 -0.49
C PHE A 29 -1.42 -13.13 -0.23
N ASN A 30 -0.95 -12.17 0.57
CA ASN A 30 0.46 -12.04 0.95
C ASN A 30 0.76 -12.78 2.26
N GLY A 31 -0.16 -13.61 2.78
CA GLY A 31 0.02 -14.25 4.07
C GLY A 31 -0.11 -13.29 5.27
N GLY A 32 -0.85 -12.19 5.09
CA GLY A 32 -1.14 -11.22 6.14
C GLY A 32 -0.14 -10.07 6.26
N ILE A 33 0.97 -10.08 5.52
CA ILE A 33 1.90 -8.94 5.49
C ILE A 33 1.45 -7.87 4.48
N SER A 34 2.04 -6.68 4.60
CA SER A 34 1.74 -5.56 3.72
C SER A 34 2.30 -5.76 2.30
N PRO A 35 1.77 -5.06 1.29
CA PRO A 35 2.30 -5.09 -0.08
C PRO A 35 3.81 -4.82 -0.16
N VAL A 36 4.31 -3.78 0.51
CA VAL A 36 5.74 -3.45 0.48
C VAL A 36 6.59 -4.58 1.04
N ALA A 37 6.19 -5.18 2.17
CA ALA A 37 6.93 -6.30 2.76
C ALA A 37 6.92 -7.53 1.83
N ALA A 38 5.81 -7.78 1.12
CA ALA A 38 5.74 -8.86 0.15
C ALA A 38 6.68 -8.63 -1.04
N GLU A 39 6.75 -7.41 -1.57
CA GLU A 39 7.69 -7.05 -2.64
C GLU A 39 9.15 -7.17 -2.20
N GLU A 40 9.50 -6.74 -0.99
CA GLU A 40 10.85 -6.89 -0.45
C GLU A 40 11.26 -8.37 -0.34
N ASN A 41 10.36 -9.22 0.18
CA ASN A 41 10.58 -10.66 0.21
C ASN A 41 10.79 -11.24 -1.20
N LEU A 42 9.99 -10.80 -2.17
CA LEU A 42 10.14 -11.23 -3.57
C LEU A 42 11.47 -10.78 -4.17
N LYS A 43 11.93 -9.55 -3.89
CA LYS A 43 13.25 -9.06 -4.36
C LYS A 43 14.38 -9.93 -3.82
N ILE A 44 14.37 -10.23 -2.51
CA ILE A 44 15.35 -11.12 -1.87
C ILE A 44 15.36 -12.49 -2.54
N LEU A 45 14.19 -13.08 -2.80
CA LEU A 45 14.08 -14.39 -3.44
C LEU A 45 14.54 -14.39 -4.90
N SER A 46 14.33 -13.28 -5.60
CA SER A 46 14.73 -13.15 -7.01
C SER A 46 16.22 -12.93 -7.22
N GLY A 47 16.99 -12.63 -6.16
CA GLY A 47 18.42 -12.34 -6.25
C GLY A 47 18.77 -11.06 -7.01
N ILE A 48 17.77 -10.18 -7.22
CA ILE A 48 17.94 -8.88 -7.87
C ILE A 48 18.37 -7.89 -6.78
N SER A 49 19.65 -7.52 -6.78
CA SER A 49 20.26 -6.51 -5.91
C SER A 49 20.14 -5.11 -6.47
#